data_AF-A0A9W6UQT6-F1
#
_entry.id   AF-A0A9W6UQT6-F1
#
_cell.length_a   1.000
_cell.length_b   1.000
_cell.length_c   1.000
_cell.angle_alpha   90.00
_cell.angle_beta   90.00
_cell.angle_gamma   90.00
#
_symmetry.space_group_name_H-M   'P 1'
#
loop_
_entity.id
_entity.type
_entity.pdbx_description
1 polymer ?
#
loop_
_entity_poly.entity_id
_entity_poly.type
_entity_poly.pdbx_seq_one_letter_code
_entity_poly.pdbx_strand_id
1 'polypeptide(L)'
;MSVQVAPDVIRSPPAASEPAAGFEWSTYAERLERAGVSWRTYQALDDFDDNALAWFTSFIRAKPGSALYERGLRAVGDPAEQGAPFAMGDALVEAFAADVRDDRLPQVSWLIAPAALSEHANYAPPSECTDYDLAP
;
A
#
# COMPACT_ATOMS: atom_id res chain seq x y z
N MET A 1 -15.42 32.95 0.25
CA MET A 1 -14.03 32.48 0.42
C MET A 1 -14.12 30.96 0.50
N SER A 2 -14.05 30.30 -0.65
CA SER A 2 -14.30 28.86 -0.77
C SER A 2 -12.96 28.14 -0.75
N VAL A 3 -12.77 27.29 0.25
CA VAL A 3 -11.59 26.42 0.35
C VAL A 3 -11.75 25.30 -0.67
N GLN A 4 -10.86 25.24 -1.66
CA GLN A 4 -10.70 24.05 -2.51
C GLN A 4 -9.95 23.00 -1.71
N VAL A 5 -10.62 21.89 -1.41
CA VAL A 5 -9.98 20.66 -0.95
C VAL A 5 -9.22 20.09 -2.15
N ALA A 6 -7.90 19.97 -2.03
CA ALA A 6 -7.07 19.34 -3.06
C ALA A 6 -7.44 17.84 -3.14
N PRO A 7 -7.58 17.27 -4.36
CA PRO A 7 -7.78 15.84 -4.50
C PRO A 7 -6.52 15.10 -4.04
N ASP A 8 -6.73 14.03 -3.29
CA ASP A 8 -5.70 13.11 -2.75
C ASP A 8 -4.65 12.77 -3.81
N VAL A 9 -3.41 13.18 -3.57
CA VAL A 9 -2.24 12.82 -4.39
C VAL A 9 -1.74 11.46 -3.91
N ILE A 10 -2.36 10.38 -4.39
CA ILE A 10 -1.89 8.98 -4.20
C ILE A 10 -1.25 8.47 -5.50
N ARG A 11 -0.58 9.32 -6.28
CA ARG A 11 0.14 8.85 -7.47
C ARG A 11 1.43 9.62 -7.67
N SER A 12 2.56 8.92 -7.52
CA SER A 12 3.76 9.28 -8.26
C SER A 12 3.42 9.35 -9.76
N PRO A 13 4.03 10.25 -10.54
CA PRO A 13 3.84 10.24 -11.99
C PRO A 13 4.28 8.87 -12.53
N PRO A 14 3.51 8.26 -13.46
CA PRO A 14 3.85 6.94 -13.96
C PRO A 14 5.26 6.97 -14.55
N ALA A 15 6.07 5.95 -14.25
CA ALA A 15 7.31 5.76 -14.98
C ALA A 15 6.96 5.62 -16.47
N ALA A 16 7.85 6.03 -17.38
CA ALA A 16 7.61 6.07 -18.82
C ALA A 16 7.22 4.71 -19.46
N SER A 17 7.17 3.63 -18.68
CA SER A 17 6.79 2.26 -19.04
C SER A 17 5.38 1.82 -18.60
N GLU A 18 4.64 2.60 -17.82
CA GLU A 18 3.31 2.20 -17.34
C GLU A 18 2.20 2.64 -18.29
N PRO A 19 1.39 1.71 -18.84
CA PRO A 19 0.28 2.08 -19.70
C PRO A 19 -0.76 2.86 -18.88
N ALA A 20 -1.07 4.09 -19.27
CA ALA A 20 -2.04 4.94 -18.57
C ALA A 20 -3.45 4.32 -18.45
N ALA A 21 -3.78 3.38 -19.34
CA ALA A 21 -5.04 2.62 -19.30
C ALA A 21 -5.02 1.45 -18.29
N GLY A 22 -3.86 1.09 -17.78
CA GLY A 22 -3.59 -0.09 -16.96
C GLY A 22 -3.44 -1.38 -17.74
N PHE A 23 -3.00 -2.43 -17.06
CA PHE A 23 -2.99 -3.79 -17.60
C PHE A 23 -4.39 -4.41 -17.56
N GLU A 24 -4.77 -5.10 -18.64
CA GLU A 24 -6.11 -5.69 -18.80
C GLU A 24 -6.19 -7.17 -18.38
N TRP A 25 -5.07 -7.78 -18.00
CA TRP A 25 -5.04 -9.19 -17.60
C TRP A 25 -5.63 -9.36 -16.19
N SER A 26 -6.26 -10.51 -15.94
CA SER A 26 -6.83 -10.78 -14.61
C SER A 26 -5.76 -10.93 -13.54
N THR A 27 -5.85 -10.12 -12.49
CA THR A 27 -5.03 -10.18 -11.28
C THR A 27 -5.31 -11.44 -10.46
N TYR A 28 -4.41 -11.76 -9.53
CA TYR A 28 -4.68 -12.80 -8.55
C TYR A 28 -5.78 -12.38 -7.56
N ALA A 29 -5.85 -11.10 -7.19
CA ALA A 29 -6.92 -10.54 -6.35
C ALA A 29 -8.32 -10.79 -6.95
N GLU A 30 -8.50 -10.58 -8.26
CA GLU A 30 -9.77 -10.89 -8.95
C GLU A 30 -10.09 -12.39 -8.97
N ARG A 31 -9.06 -13.26 -8.98
CA ARG A 31 -9.25 -14.71 -8.88
C ARG A 31 -9.70 -15.11 -7.47
N LEU A 32 -9.12 -14.50 -6.43
CA LEU A 32 -9.52 -14.70 -5.04
C LEU A 32 -10.96 -14.23 -4.80
N GLU A 33 -11.29 -13.02 -5.28
CA GLU A 33 -12.65 -12.45 -5.21
C GLU A 33 -13.68 -13.39 -5.85
N ARG A 34 -13.42 -13.91 -7.05
CA ARG A 34 -14.32 -14.83 -7.76
C ARG A 34 -14.45 -16.19 -7.06
N ALA A 35 -13.40 -16.63 -6.39
CA ALA A 35 -13.38 -17.89 -5.65
C ALA A 35 -14.03 -17.78 -4.26
N GLY A 36 -14.43 -16.57 -3.83
CA GLY A 36 -14.93 -16.32 -2.48
C GLY A 36 -13.86 -16.48 -1.39
N VAL A 37 -12.58 -16.45 -1.76
CA VAL A 37 -11.46 -16.47 -0.81
C VAL A 37 -11.28 -15.05 -0.28
N SER A 38 -11.35 -14.86 1.03
CA SER A 38 -11.21 -13.53 1.61
C SER A 38 -9.77 -13.01 1.43
N TRP A 39 -9.63 -11.77 0.96
CA TRP A 39 -8.34 -11.15 0.71
C TRP A 39 -8.34 -9.65 1.03
N ARG A 40 -7.17 -9.10 1.34
CA ARG A 40 -6.96 -7.67 1.55
C ARG A 40 -5.50 -7.26 1.43
N THR A 41 -5.25 -6.06 0.92
CA THR A 41 -4.02 -5.29 1.09
C THR A 41 -4.13 -4.39 2.31
N TYR A 42 -3.16 -4.44 3.21
CA TYR A 42 -2.90 -3.43 4.23
C TYR A 42 -1.75 -2.57 3.71
N GLN A 43 -2.02 -1.33 3.32
CA GLN A 43 -1.03 -0.44 2.72
C GLN A 43 -1.00 0.90 3.42
N ALA A 44 0.20 1.46 3.54
CA ALA A 44 0.40 2.82 4.05
C ALA A 44 -0.17 3.88 3.10
N LEU A 45 -0.28 5.12 3.57
CA LEU A 45 -0.74 6.27 2.78
C LEU A 45 0.29 6.70 1.72
N ASP A 46 1.57 6.44 1.97
CA ASP A 46 2.66 6.51 1.00
C ASP A 46 3.36 5.15 0.97
N ASP A 47 3.09 4.36 -0.06
CA ASP A 47 3.55 2.99 -0.24
C ASP A 47 4.60 2.85 -1.35
N PHE A 48 5.17 3.96 -1.82
CA PHE A 48 6.13 4.00 -2.92
C PHE A 48 5.64 3.44 -4.27
N ASP A 49 4.34 3.23 -4.46
CA ASP A 49 3.78 2.50 -5.61
C ASP A 49 4.15 0.99 -5.61
N ASP A 50 4.48 0.42 -4.43
CA ASP A 50 4.74 -1.01 -4.27
C ASP A 50 3.46 -1.87 -4.42
N ASN A 51 2.28 -1.25 -4.36
CA ASN A 51 1.02 -1.92 -4.66
C ASN A 51 0.72 -2.02 -6.16
N ALA A 52 1.29 -3.04 -6.80
CA ALA A 52 1.10 -3.31 -8.22
C ALA A 52 -0.37 -3.51 -8.66
N LEU A 53 -1.32 -3.75 -7.75
CA LEU A 53 -2.76 -3.79 -8.10
C LEU A 53 -3.21 -2.46 -8.71
N ALA A 54 -2.66 -1.33 -8.26
CA ALA A 54 -2.99 0.00 -8.75
C ALA A 54 -2.74 0.19 -10.26
N TRP A 55 -1.93 -0.67 -10.88
CA TRP A 55 -1.58 -0.61 -12.31
C TRP A 55 -2.54 -1.37 -13.23
N PHE A 56 -3.53 -2.08 -12.68
CA PHE A 56 -4.49 -2.84 -13.48
C PHE A 56 -5.75 -2.04 -13.76
N THR A 57 -6.31 -2.17 -14.97
CA THR A 57 -7.47 -1.39 -15.42
C THR A 57 -8.68 -1.55 -14.48
N SER A 58 -8.89 -2.74 -13.91
CA SER A 58 -9.99 -3.00 -12.96
C SER A 58 -9.84 -2.21 -11.67
N PHE A 59 -8.62 -2.05 -11.17
CA PHE A 59 -8.30 -1.27 -9.97
C PHE A 59 -8.22 0.23 -10.25
N ILE A 60 -7.68 0.66 -11.39
CA ILE A 60 -7.73 2.07 -11.81
C ILE A 60 -9.18 2.57 -11.89
N ARG A 61 -10.12 1.72 -12.31
CA ARG A 61 -11.55 2.04 -12.39
C ARG A 61 -12.31 1.79 -11.09
N ALA A 62 -11.72 1.09 -10.13
CA ALA A 62 -12.36 0.81 -8.85
C ALA A 62 -12.58 2.12 -8.09
N LYS A 63 -13.75 2.24 -7.46
CA LYS A 63 -14.16 3.44 -6.72
C LYS A 63 -14.34 3.12 -5.24
N PRO A 64 -14.21 4.10 -4.33
CA PRO A 64 -14.65 3.95 -2.95
C PRO A 64 -16.02 3.28 -2.85
N GLY A 65 -16.14 2.30 -1.96
CA GLY A 65 -17.30 1.44 -1.79
C GLY A 65 -17.33 0.18 -2.66
N SER A 66 -16.49 0.07 -3.69
CA SER A 66 -16.35 -1.18 -4.47
C SER A 66 -15.43 -2.18 -3.77
N ALA A 67 -15.72 -3.48 -3.88
CA ALA A 67 -14.92 -4.54 -3.29
C ALA A 67 -13.42 -4.44 -3.63
N LEU A 68 -13.08 -4.19 -4.90
CA LEU A 68 -11.69 -4.07 -5.35
C LEU A 68 -10.99 -2.86 -4.73
N TYR A 69 -11.68 -1.72 -4.58
CA TYR A 69 -11.11 -0.54 -3.93
C TYR A 69 -10.92 -0.79 -2.43
N GLU A 70 -11.98 -1.22 -1.74
CA GLU A 70 -11.97 -1.40 -0.27
C GLU A 70 -10.93 -2.43 0.19
N ARG A 71 -10.73 -3.49 -0.61
CA ARG A 71 -9.79 -4.56 -0.27
C ARG A 71 -8.40 -4.35 -0.85
N GLY A 72 -8.27 -3.70 -2.01
CA GLY A 72 -7.01 -3.63 -2.75
C GLY A 72 -6.33 -2.26 -2.79
N LEU A 73 -7.05 -1.16 -2.55
CA LEU A 73 -6.52 0.21 -2.72
C LEU A 73 -6.70 1.09 -1.48
N ARG A 74 -7.57 0.71 -0.55
CA ARG A 74 -7.81 1.49 0.66
C ARG A 74 -6.59 1.43 1.59
N ALA A 75 -5.90 2.57 1.71
CA ALA A 75 -4.85 2.77 2.69
C ALA A 75 -5.39 2.80 4.13
N VAL A 76 -4.48 2.59 5.08
CA VAL A 76 -4.73 2.68 6.53
C VAL A 76 -3.88 3.79 7.15
N GLY A 77 -4.31 4.31 8.30
CA GLY A 77 -3.66 5.43 8.99
C GLY A 77 -4.41 6.75 8.86
N ASP A 78 -3.88 7.77 9.53
CA ASP A 78 -4.39 9.14 9.49
C ASP A 78 -3.72 9.91 8.34
N PRO A 79 -4.49 10.51 7.40
CA PRO A 79 -3.94 11.39 6.36
C PRO A 79 -3.04 12.51 6.90
N ALA A 80 -3.25 12.98 8.14
CA ALA A 80 -2.37 13.96 8.78
C ALA A 80 -0.95 13.43 9.06
N GLU A 81 -0.77 12.11 9.09
CA GLU A 81 0.48 11.41 9.39
C GLU A 81 1.18 10.85 8.13
N GLN A 82 0.71 11.17 6.91
CA GLN A 82 1.31 10.68 5.66
C GLN A 82 2.82 11.01 5.53
N GLY A 83 3.31 12.05 6.19
CA GLY A 83 4.74 12.42 6.23
C GLY A 83 5.55 11.77 7.35
N ALA A 84 4.96 10.88 8.14
CA ALA A 84 5.57 10.25 9.31
C ALA A 84 5.69 8.73 9.12
N PRO A 85 6.82 8.22 8.58
CA PRO A 85 6.96 6.82 8.20
C PRO A 85 6.63 5.81 9.29
N PHE A 86 7.12 6.03 10.51
CA PHE A 86 6.88 5.13 11.63
C PHE A 86 5.41 5.15 12.07
N ALA A 87 4.74 6.30 12.07
CA ALA A 87 3.31 6.38 12.40
C ALA A 87 2.45 5.64 11.36
N MET A 88 2.77 5.78 10.06
CA MET A 88 2.12 4.99 9.02
C MET A 88 2.38 3.48 9.17
N GLY A 89 3.61 3.10 9.54
CA GLY A 89 3.97 1.72 9.82
C GLY A 89 3.19 1.14 11.00
N ASP A 90 3.10 1.89 12.10
CA ASP A 90 2.32 1.52 13.28
C ASP A 90 0.83 1.37 12.95
N ALA A 91 0.26 2.30 12.16
CA ALA A 91 -1.12 2.20 11.72
C ALA A 91 -1.39 0.96 10.85
N LEU A 92 -0.44 0.58 10.00
CA LEU A 92 -0.52 -0.63 9.19
C LEU A 92 -0.50 -1.89 10.07
N VAL A 93 0.45 -1.97 10.99
CA VAL A 93 0.57 -3.10 11.93
C VAL A 93 -0.68 -3.19 12.81
N GLU A 94 -1.21 -2.06 13.30
CA GLU A 94 -2.40 -2.04 14.12
C GLU A 94 -3.65 -2.47 13.34
N ALA A 95 -3.82 -2.04 12.09
CA ALA A 95 -4.94 -2.47 11.25
C ALA A 95 -4.92 -3.99 10.99
N PHE A 96 -3.75 -4.56 10.74
CA PHE A 96 -3.57 -6.00 10.60
C PHE A 96 -3.85 -6.72 11.91
N ALA A 97 -3.27 -6.25 13.01
CA ALA A 97 -3.44 -6.84 14.34
C ALA A 97 -4.89 -6.76 14.83
N ALA A 98 -5.64 -5.71 14.52
CA ALA A 98 -7.06 -5.60 14.81
C ALA A 98 -7.87 -6.69 14.10
N ASP A 99 -7.62 -6.95 12.82
CA ASP A 99 -8.30 -8.01 12.09
C ASP A 99 -7.92 -9.40 12.64
N VAL A 100 -6.70 -9.61 13.14
CA VAL A 100 -6.32 -10.83 13.87
C VAL A 100 -7.11 -10.98 15.17
N ARG A 101 -7.12 -9.93 16.01
CA ARG A 101 -7.78 -9.96 17.34
C ARG A 101 -9.29 -10.16 17.24
N ASP A 102 -9.91 -9.60 16.20
CA ASP A 102 -11.35 -9.63 16.00
C ASP A 102 -11.84 -10.87 15.22
N ASP A 103 -10.95 -11.83 14.90
CA ASP A 103 -11.27 -12.99 14.06
C ASP A 103 -11.82 -12.59 12.67
N ARG A 104 -11.27 -11.51 12.10
CA ARG A 104 -11.63 -10.97 10.78
C ARG A 104 -10.48 -11.03 9.78
N LEU A 105 -9.38 -11.71 10.12
CA LEU A 105 -8.21 -11.80 9.26
C LEU A 105 -8.56 -12.49 7.93
N PRO A 106 -8.30 -11.86 6.77
CA PRO A 106 -8.50 -12.49 5.48
C PRO A 106 -7.58 -13.70 5.26
N GLN A 107 -8.04 -14.69 4.51
CA GLN A 107 -7.26 -15.88 4.16
C GLN A 107 -5.97 -15.53 3.40
N VAL A 108 -6.00 -14.46 2.61
CA VAL A 108 -4.82 -13.90 1.94
C VAL A 108 -4.65 -12.44 2.34
N SER A 109 -3.56 -12.12 3.03
CA SER A 109 -3.24 -10.77 3.49
C SER A 109 -1.91 -10.31 2.89
N TRP A 110 -1.90 -9.17 2.21
CA TRP A 110 -0.69 -8.50 1.72
C TRP A 110 -0.42 -7.26 2.54
N LEU A 111 0.83 -7.08 3.00
CA LEU A 111 1.27 -5.91 3.75
C LEU A 111 2.23 -5.11 2.88
N ILE A 112 1.96 -3.83 2.70
CA ILE A 112 2.71 -2.92 1.82
C ILE A 112 3.18 -1.76 2.68
N ALA A 113 4.46 -1.79 3.02
CA ALA A 113 5.07 -0.90 4.00
C ALA A 113 5.07 0.56 3.51
N PRO A 114 5.20 1.53 4.43
CA PRO A 114 5.53 2.90 4.05
C PRO A 114 6.79 2.96 3.18
N ALA A 115 6.83 3.88 2.23
CA ALA A 115 7.95 4.05 1.31
C ALA A 115 9.33 4.07 2.00
N ALA A 116 9.45 4.82 3.09
CA ALA A 116 10.71 4.94 3.84
C ALA A 116 11.09 3.70 4.67
N LEU A 117 10.19 2.71 4.76
CA LEU A 117 10.37 1.46 5.51
C LEU A 117 10.31 0.22 4.60
N SER A 118 10.29 0.38 3.27
CA SER A 118 10.19 -0.73 2.31
C SER A 118 11.54 -1.24 1.79
N GLU A 119 12.66 -0.65 2.23
CA GLU A 119 14.02 -0.91 1.71
C GLU A 119 14.20 -0.54 0.22
N HIS A 120 13.27 0.21 -0.38
CA HIS A 120 13.46 0.73 -1.74
C HIS A 120 14.80 1.48 -1.85
N ALA A 121 15.50 1.45 -2.99
CA ALA A 121 16.90 1.89 -3.10
C ALA A 121 17.21 3.33 -2.62
N ASN A 122 16.23 4.25 -2.70
CA ASN A 122 16.35 5.61 -2.17
C ASN A 122 16.21 5.68 -0.63
N TYR A 123 15.71 4.60 -0.03
CA TYR A 123 15.53 4.31 1.39
C TYR A 123 16.25 3.00 1.74
N ALA A 124 17.49 2.87 1.28
CA ALA A 124 18.35 1.75 1.63
C ALA A 124 18.34 1.54 3.15
N PRO A 125 18.47 0.28 3.64
CA PRO A 125 18.53 0.03 5.07
C PRO A 125 19.57 0.97 5.70
N PRO A 126 19.32 1.52 6.91
CA PRO A 126 20.35 2.24 7.63
C PRO A 126 21.59 1.36 7.63
N SER A 127 22.74 1.95 7.31
CA SER A 127 24.02 1.26 7.17
C SER A 127 24.50 0.74 8.53
N GLU A 128 23.83 -0.25 9.09
CA GLU A 128 24.30 -1.04 10.24
C GLU A 128 25.09 -2.28 9.77
N CYS A 129 25.72 -2.20 8.58
CA CYS A 129 26.71 -3.18 8.14
C CYS A 129 28.14 -2.62 8.05
N THR A 130 28.37 -1.43 8.62
CA THR A 130 29.74 -0.92 8.87
C THR A 130 29.95 -0.72 10.37
N ASP A 131 29.78 -1.79 11.14
CA ASP A 131 30.40 -1.91 12.46
C ASP A 131 31.41 -3.06 12.42
N TYR A 132 32.36 -2.97 11.48
CA TYR A 132 33.69 -3.54 11.67
C TYR A 132 34.59 -2.40 12.11
N ASP A 133 34.37 -1.90 13.33
CA ASP A 133 35.43 -1.20 14.05
C ASP A 133 36.48 -2.26 14.42
N LEU A 134 37.35 -2.51 13.46
CA LEU A 134 38.63 -3.17 13.66
C LEU A 134 39.40 -2.30 14.64
N ALA A 135 39.29 -2.61 15.93
CA ALA A 135 40.19 -2.09 16.93
C ALA A 135 41.65 -2.44 16.54
N PRO A 136 42.60 -1.50 16.71
CA PRO A 136 43.99 -1.63 16.28
C PRO A 136 44.77 -2.74 17.01
#